data_AF-A0A1G1F689-F1
#
_entry.id   AF-A0A1G1F689-F1
#
_cell.length_a   1.000
_cell.length_b   1.000
_cell.length_c   1.000
_cell.angle_alpha   90.00
_cell.angle_beta   90.00
_cell.angle_gamma   90.00
#
_symmetry.space_group_name_H-M   'P 1'
#
loop_
_entity.id
_entity.type
_entity.pdbx_description
1 polymer ?
#
loop_
_entity_poly.entity_id
_entity_poly.type
_entity_poly.pdbx_seq_one_letter_code
_entity_poly.pdbx_strand_id
1 'polypeptide(L)'
;MKEERKSSMKTGTKIGAAIGVVAFLVFGIVPGFYFGSYGTLIMLNHLTGGPVEASTIVRMITAIGILVGIFCAGSVSIVLGSVFGTALGYAVDVVGSLGKANEAAEANN
;
A
#
# COMPACT_ATOMS: atom_id res chain seq x y z
N MET A 1 -4.81 13.00 -28.47
CA MET A 1 -5.37 13.09 -27.10
C MET A 1 -5.45 11.77 -26.31
N LYS A 2 -5.31 10.57 -26.89
CA LYS A 2 -5.35 9.29 -26.12
C LYS A 2 -4.02 8.89 -25.46
N GLU A 3 -2.89 9.31 -26.02
CA GLU A 3 -1.56 8.89 -25.57
C GLU A 3 -1.08 9.62 -24.30
N GLU A 4 -1.29 10.94 -24.22
CA GLU A 4 -0.92 11.74 -23.04
C GLU A 4 -1.69 11.35 -21.78
N ARG A 5 -3.00 11.04 -21.90
CA ARG A 5 -3.82 10.56 -20.78
C ARG A 5 -3.27 9.24 -20.23
N LYS A 6 -2.85 8.34 -21.12
CA LYS A 6 -2.27 7.04 -20.75
C LYS A 6 -0.92 7.18 -20.04
N SER A 7 -0.11 8.17 -20.46
CA SER A 7 1.18 8.49 -19.85
C SER A 7 1.03 9.16 -18.47
N SER A 8 0.11 10.12 -18.34
CA SER A 8 -0.19 10.79 -17.07
C SER A 8 -0.73 9.79 -16.03
N MET A 9 -1.63 8.89 -16.43
CA MET A 9 -2.14 7.83 -15.56
C MET A 9 -1.05 6.85 -15.10
N LYS A 10 -0.16 6.40 -16.00
CA LYS A 10 0.98 5.55 -15.62
C LYS A 10 1.93 6.25 -14.65
N THR A 11 2.07 7.58 -14.78
CA THR A 11 2.89 8.40 -13.90
C THR A 11 2.24 8.52 -12.52
N GLY A 12 0.92 8.77 -12.46
CA GLY A 12 0.15 8.79 -11.21
C GLY A 12 0.20 7.46 -10.44
N THR A 13 0.10 6.32 -11.11
CA THR A 13 0.24 5.00 -10.47
C THR A 13 1.65 4.77 -9.92
N LYS A 14 2.71 5.17 -10.65
CA LYS A 14 4.10 5.05 -10.18
C LYS A 14 4.38 5.91 -8.94
N ILE A 15 3.88 7.14 -8.93
CA ILE A 15 4.03 8.07 -7.81
C ILE A 15 3.21 7.57 -6.61
N GLY A 16 1.96 7.13 -6.84
CA GLY A 16 1.11 6.53 -5.82
C GLY A 16 1.72 5.28 -5.19
N ALA A 17 2.31 4.40 -6.01
CA ALA A 17 3.03 3.23 -5.52
C ALA A 17 4.26 3.62 -4.69
N ALA A 18 5.04 4.60 -5.12
CA ALA A 18 6.21 5.08 -4.38
C ALA A 18 5.82 5.69 -3.02
N ILE A 19 4.78 6.54 -3.00
CA ILE A 19 4.24 7.10 -1.75
C ILE A 19 3.68 5.99 -0.85
N GLY A 20 2.99 4.99 -1.43
CA GLY A 20 2.51 3.81 -0.72
C GLY A 20 3.64 3.03 -0.03
N VAL A 21 4.80 2.88 -0.68
CA VAL A 21 5.99 2.25 -0.06
C VAL A 21 6.53 3.10 1.09
N VAL A 22 6.63 4.42 0.94
CA VAL A 22 7.11 5.31 2.01
C VAL A 22 6.16 5.27 3.20
N ALA A 23 4.85 5.35 2.96
CA ALA A 23 3.83 5.24 4.00
C ALA A 23 3.87 3.87 4.69
N PHE A 24 4.10 2.78 3.93
CA PHE A 24 4.32 1.45 4.49
C PHE A 24 5.54 1.38 5.40
N LEU A 25 6.65 2.02 5.03
CA LEU A 25 7.85 2.05 5.87
C LEU A 25 7.59 2.73 7.22
N VAL A 26 6.83 3.84 7.23
CA VAL A 26 6.58 4.61 8.46
C VAL A 26 5.47 3.98 9.31
N PHE A 27 4.37 3.56 8.70
CA PHE A 27 3.17 3.11 9.43
C PHE A 27 2.87 1.62 9.29
N GLY A 28 3.37 0.96 8.24
CA GLY A 28 3.01 -0.41 7.90
C GLY A 28 3.96 -1.49 8.45
N ILE A 29 5.24 -1.15 8.70
CA ILE A 29 6.20 -2.09 9.29
C ILE A 29 5.74 -2.53 10.68
N VAL A 30 5.31 -1.60 11.53
CA VAL A 30 4.85 -1.90 12.90
C VAL A 30 3.68 -2.88 12.92
N PRO A 31 2.53 -2.63 12.25
CA PRO A 31 1.42 -3.58 12.21
C PRO A 31 1.76 -4.86 11.43
N GLY A 32 2.57 -4.79 10.37
CA GLY A 32 3.02 -5.98 9.63
C GLY A 32 3.88 -6.91 10.49
N PHE A 33 4.78 -6.34 11.29
CA PHE A 33 5.60 -7.07 12.25
C PHE A 33 4.75 -7.61 13.41
N TYR A 34 3.81 -6.81 13.93
CA TYR A 34 2.93 -7.23 15.02
C TYR A 34 2.02 -8.39 14.59
N PHE A 35 1.39 -8.28 13.42
CA PHE A 35 0.55 -9.33 12.87
C PHE A 35 1.34 -10.61 12.56
N GLY A 36 2.54 -10.47 11.97
CA GLY A 36 3.40 -11.60 11.66
C GLY A 36 3.99 -12.30 12.90
N SER A 37 4.33 -11.56 13.95
CA SER A 37 4.91 -12.13 15.17
C SER A 37 3.82 -12.68 16.10
N TYR A 38 2.91 -11.83 16.58
CA TYR A 38 1.89 -12.24 17.56
C TYR A 38 0.83 -13.14 16.94
N GLY A 39 0.47 -12.91 15.68
CA GLY A 39 -0.48 -13.75 14.96
C GLY A 39 0.01 -15.18 14.88
N THR A 40 1.27 -15.40 14.49
CA THR A 40 1.88 -16.73 14.43
C THR A 40 1.96 -17.41 15.79
N LEU A 41 2.32 -16.69 16.85
CA LEU A 41 2.37 -17.25 18.21
C LEU A 41 0.99 -17.66 18.72
N ILE A 42 -0.03 -16.84 18.51
CA ILE A 42 -1.42 -17.15 18.88
C ILE A 42 -1.94 -18.35 18.07
N MET A 43 -1.65 -18.40 16.77
CA MET A 43 -2.06 -19.51 15.91
C MET A 43 -1.41 -20.82 16.37
N LEU A 44 -0.12 -20.76 16.70
CA LEU A 44 0.62 -21.90 17.20
C LEU A 44 0.10 -22.36 18.57
N ASN A 45 -0.21 -21.43 19.47
CA ASN A 45 -0.81 -21.71 20.78
C ASN A 45 -2.17 -22.42 20.66
N HIS A 46 -2.98 -21.99 19.67
CA HIS A 46 -4.25 -22.65 19.34
C HIS A 46 -4.05 -24.05 18.74
N LEU A 47 -3.02 -24.26 17.91
CA LEU A 47 -2.72 -25.58 17.36
C LEU A 47 -2.14 -26.54 18.40
N THR A 48 -1.29 -26.06 19.31
CA THR A 48 -0.64 -26.89 20.34
C THR A 48 -1.52 -27.10 21.57
N GLY A 49 -2.68 -26.42 21.66
CA GLY A 49 -3.65 -26.60 22.75
C GLY A 49 -3.15 -26.14 24.12
N GLY A 50 -2.09 -25.33 24.15
CA GLY A 50 -1.43 -24.91 25.39
C GLY A 50 -0.19 -24.04 25.14
N PRO A 51 0.33 -23.39 26.20
CA PRO A 51 1.36 -22.36 26.10
C PRO A 51 2.58 -22.86 25.34
N VAL A 52 2.90 -22.21 24.23
CA VAL A 52 4.03 -22.59 23.39
C VAL A 52 5.33 -22.23 24.12
N GLU A 53 6.16 -23.23 24.45
CA GLU A 53 7.51 -22.96 24.93
C GLU A 53 8.32 -22.24 23.86
N ALA A 54 9.18 -21.31 24.28
CA ALA A 54 10.09 -20.58 23.40
C ALA A 54 11.27 -21.47 22.92
N SER A 55 10.94 -22.58 22.29
CA SER A 55 11.86 -23.48 21.61
C SER A 55 12.46 -22.80 20.38
N THR A 56 13.67 -23.23 19.98
CA THR A 56 14.36 -22.77 18.76
C THR A 56 13.48 -22.92 17.51
N ILE A 57 12.64 -23.95 17.45
CA ILE A 57 11.70 -24.19 16.34
C ILE A 57 10.63 -23.09 16.29
N VAL A 58 10.11 -22.70 17.44
CA VAL A 58 9.06 -21.68 17.56
C VAL A 58 9.59 -20.31 17.14
N ARG A 59 10.83 -19.99 17.51
CA ARG A 59 11.51 -18.78 17.05
C ARG A 59 11.68 -18.75 15.53
N MET A 60 12.07 -19.87 14.91
CA MET A 60 12.18 -19.98 13.45
C MET A 60 10.81 -19.79 12.77
N ILE A 61 9.76 -20.42 13.30
CA ILE A 61 8.39 -20.26 12.78
C ILE A 61 7.91 -18.80 12.90
N THR A 62 8.20 -18.15 14.03
CA THR A 62 7.83 -16.75 14.25
C THR A 62 8.58 -15.81 13.29
N ALA A 63 9.86 -16.08 13.01
CA ALA A 63 10.63 -15.32 12.02
C ALA A 63 10.02 -15.44 10.62
N ILE A 64 9.57 -16.64 10.24
CA ILE A 64 8.84 -16.86 8.97
C ILE A 64 7.51 -16.10 8.98
N GLY A 65 6.78 -16.15 10.10
CA GLY A 65 5.53 -15.40 10.29
C GLY A 65 5.70 -13.89 10.11
N ILE A 66 6.77 -13.32 10.66
CA ILE A 66 7.14 -11.91 10.49
C ILE A 66 7.42 -11.59 9.02
N LEU A 67 8.21 -12.42 8.33
CA LEU A 67 8.51 -12.20 6.91
C LEU A 67 7.25 -12.20 6.06
N VAL A 68 6.35 -13.17 6.28
CA VAL A 68 5.06 -13.25 5.58
C VAL A 68 4.16 -12.06 5.93
N GLY A 69 4.11 -11.65 7.21
CA GLY A 69 3.33 -10.51 7.67
C GLY A 69 3.78 -9.19 7.04
N ILE A 70 5.08 -8.94 7.01
CA ILE A 70 5.67 -7.75 6.35
C ILE A 70 5.39 -7.79 4.84
N PHE A 71 5.58 -8.95 4.20
CA PHE A 71 5.32 -9.09 2.77
C PHE A 71 3.85 -8.80 2.42
N CYS A 72 2.91 -9.33 3.22
CA CYS A 72 1.49 -9.09 3.05
C CYS A 72 1.14 -7.60 3.23
N ALA A 73 1.57 -6.99 4.35
CA ALA A 73 1.28 -5.59 4.64
C ALA A 73 1.91 -4.63 3.62
N GLY A 74 3.11 -4.96 3.12
CA GLY A 74 3.78 -4.22 2.05
C GLY A 74 3.01 -4.29 0.73
N SER A 75 2.57 -5.49 0.35
CA SER A 75 1.76 -5.72 -0.85
C SER A 75 0.48 -4.88 -0.82
N VAL A 76 -0.27 -4.94 0.29
CA VAL A 76 -1.53 -4.21 0.45
C VAL A 76 -1.31 -2.70 0.41
N SER A 77 -0.25 -2.20 1.05
CA SER A 77 0.06 -0.76 1.06
C SER A 77 0.46 -0.22 -0.31
N ILE A 78 1.22 -1.00 -1.10
CA ILE A 78 1.56 -0.63 -2.48
C ILE A 78 0.29 -0.58 -3.34
N VAL A 79 -0.57 -1.59 -3.23
CA VAL A 79 -1.82 -1.65 -4.00
C VAL A 79 -2.71 -0.46 -3.63
N LEU A 80 -2.95 -0.23 -2.34
CA LEU A 80 -3.75 0.91 -1.87
C LEU A 80 -3.12 2.24 -2.30
N GLY A 81 -1.82 2.44 -2.10
CA GLY A 81 -1.12 3.66 -2.53
C GLY A 81 -1.23 3.89 -4.04
N SER A 82 -1.14 2.83 -4.84
CA SER A 82 -1.27 2.89 -6.29
C SER A 82 -2.70 3.25 -6.74
N VAL A 83 -3.71 2.69 -6.07
CA VAL A 83 -5.13 2.98 -6.33
C VAL A 83 -5.46 4.41 -5.94
N PHE A 84 -5.06 4.84 -4.73
CA PHE A 84 -5.26 6.21 -4.26
C PHE A 84 -4.51 7.24 -5.11
N GLY A 85 -3.26 6.97 -5.49
CA GLY A 85 -2.49 7.87 -6.36
C GLY A 85 -3.09 7.99 -7.77
N THR A 86 -3.66 6.89 -8.30
CA THR A 86 -4.37 6.93 -9.59
C THR A 86 -5.69 7.70 -9.46
N ALA A 87 -6.44 7.50 -8.37
CA ALA A 87 -7.69 8.22 -8.09
C ALA A 87 -7.47 9.73 -7.94
N LEU A 88 -6.42 10.15 -7.22
CA LEU A 88 -6.03 11.56 -7.11
C LEU A 88 -5.60 12.13 -8.46
N GLY A 89 -4.85 11.36 -9.28
CA GLY A 89 -4.50 11.76 -10.65
C GLY A 89 -5.74 12.04 -11.52
N TYR A 90 -6.80 11.23 -11.39
CA TYR A 90 -8.08 11.50 -12.05
C TYR A 90 -8.79 12.74 -11.49
N ALA A 91 -8.81 12.93 -10.17
CA ALA A 91 -9.43 14.11 -9.58
C ALA A 91 -8.77 15.41 -10.07
N VAL A 92 -7.43 15.43 -10.16
CA VAL A 92 -6.67 16.57 -10.68
C VAL A 92 -6.84 16.72 -12.20
N ASP A 93 -6.96 15.64 -12.97
CA ASP A 93 -7.26 15.70 -14.41
C ASP A 93 -8.67 16.28 -14.68
N VAL A 94 -9.66 15.92 -13.87
CA VAL A 94 -11.03 16.46 -13.98
C VAL A 94 -11.07 17.94 -13.57
N VAL A 95 -10.44 18.31 -12.46
CA VAL A 95 -10.36 19.72 -12.01
C VAL A 95 -9.54 20.56 -12.99
N GLY A 96 -8.43 20.05 -13.48
CA GLY A 96 -7.59 20.71 -14.49
C GLY A 96 -8.28 20.82 -15.85
N SER A 97 -9.08 19.83 -16.25
CA SER A 97 -9.88 19.90 -17.49
C SER A 97 -11.03 20.90 -17.38
N LEU A 98 -11.58 21.10 -16.18
CA LEU A 98 -12.57 22.16 -15.91
C LEU A 98 -11.92 23.54 -15.87
N GLY A 99 -10.73 23.67 -15.28
CA GLY A 99 -9.94 24.90 -15.30
C GLY A 99 -9.52 25.30 -16.73
N LYS A 100 -9.06 24.35 -17.54
CA LYS A 100 -8.71 24.61 -18.95
C LYS A 100 -9.93 24.89 -19.84
N ALA A 101 -11.11 24.39 -19.50
CA ALA A 101 -12.35 24.76 -20.16
C ALA A 101 -12.79 26.20 -19.80
N ASN A 102 -12.47 26.67 -18.58
CA ASN A 102 -12.73 28.04 -18.15
C ASN A 102 -11.71 29.04 -18.76
N GLU A 103 -10.42 28.71 -18.79
CA GLU A 103 -9.38 29.53 -19.45
C GLU A 103 -9.57 29.62 -20.97
N ALA A 104 -10.07 28.57 -21.63
CA ALA A 104 -10.42 28.63 -23.06
C ALA A 104 -11.71 29.42 -23.33
N ALA A 105 -12.59 29.59 -22.34
CA ALA A 105 -13.77 30.44 -22.43
C ALA A 105 -13.44 31.92 -22.16
N GLU A 106 -12.47 32.20 -21.28
CA GLU A 106 -12.03 33.57 -20.95
C GLU A 106 -11.06 34.18 -21.99
N ALA A 107 -10.40 33.37 -22.82
CA ALA A 107 -9.51 33.87 -23.89
C ALA A 107 -10.22 34.28 -25.20
N ASN A 108 -11.56 34.14 -25.29
CA ASN A 108 -12.36 34.47 -26.47
C ASN A 108 -13.41 35.57 -26.18
N ASN A 109 -13.13 36.50 -25.26
CA ASN A 109 -13.85 37.76 -25.09
C ASN A 109 -12.93 38.95 -25.32
#